data_AF-A0A3N2LZD9-F1
#
_entry.id   AF-A0A3N2LZD9-F1
#
_cell.length_a   1.000
_cell.length_b   1.000
_cell.length_c   1.000
_cell.angle_alpha   90.00
_cell.angle_beta   90.00
_cell.angle_gamma   90.00
#
_symmetry.space_group_name_H-M   'P 1'
#
loop_
_entity.id
_entity.type
_entity.pdbx_description
1 polymer ?
#
loop_
_entity_poly.entity_id
_entity_poly.type
_entity_poly.pdbx_seq_one_letter_code
_entity_poly.pdbx_strand_id
1 'polypeptide(L)' 'MSEQDKLNQREILNKALKESFRKMLELKKKLGQSVVTTDGNGNPVIITAEEAEKLVSDE' A
#
# COMPACT_ATOMS: atom_id res chain seq x y z
N MET A 1 -20.82 -16.69 10.53
CA MET A 1 -19.80 -16.55 9.47
C MET A 1 -18.88 -17.74 9.57
N SER A 2 -18.70 -18.49 8.49
CA SER A 2 -17.75 -19.60 8.47
C SER A 2 -16.31 -19.08 8.43
N GLU A 3 -15.33 -19.92 8.77
CA GLU A 3 -13.92 -19.57 8.59
C GLU A 3 -13.58 -19.32 7.11
N GLN A 4 -14.23 -20.04 6.19
CA GLN A 4 -14.07 -19.83 4.76
C GLN A 4 -14.58 -18.44 4.33
N ASP A 5 -15.70 -17.98 4.89
CA ASP A 5 -16.22 -16.64 4.58
C ASP A 5 -15.25 -15.54 5.03
N LYS A 6 -14.61 -15.72 6.18
CA LYS A 6 -13.60 -14.77 6.71
C LYS A 6 -12.36 -14.72 5.81
N LEU A 7 -11.89 -15.89 5.34
CA LEU A 7 -10.77 -15.98 4.41
C LEU A 7 -11.08 -15.27 3.08
N ASN A 8 -12.25 -15.57 2.50
CA ASN A 8 -12.71 -14.93 1.27
C ASN A 8 -12.81 -13.40 1.42
N GLN A 9 -13.36 -12.92 2.55
CA GLN A 9 -13.42 -11.48 2.83
C GLN A 9 -12.03 -10.85 2.95
N ARG A 10 -11.09 -11.52 3.64
CA ARG A 10 -9.71 -11.04 3.77
C ARG A 10 -9.03 -10.89 2.40
N GLU A 11 -9.20 -11.85 1.50
CA GLU A 11 -8.65 -11.78 0.15
C GLU A 11 -9.21 -10.61 -0.66
N ILE A 12 -10.54 -10.42 -0.61
CA ILE A 12 -11.21 -9.31 -1.30
C ILE A 12 -10.70 -7.97 -0.78
N LEU A 13 -10.61 -7.82 0.56
CA LEU A 13 -10.12 -6.60 1.20
C LEU A 13 -8.66 -6.31 0.83
N ASN A 14 -7.79 -7.34 0.88
CA ASN A 14 -6.39 -7.18 0.51
C ASN A 14 -6.23 -6.75 -0.96
N LYS A 15 -7.01 -7.35 -1.87
CA LYS A 15 -7.00 -6.98 -3.28
C LYS A 15 -7.45 -5.54 -3.50
N ALA A 16 -8.58 -5.14 -2.89
CA ALA A 16 -9.10 -3.79 -2.98
C ALA A 16 -8.11 -2.76 -2.40
N LEU A 17 -7.45 -3.09 -1.29
CA LEU A 17 -6.44 -2.25 -0.66
C LEU A 17 -5.21 -2.07 -1.56
N LYS A 18 -4.70 -3.17 -2.14
CA LYS A 18 -3.56 -3.14 -3.08
C LYS A 18 -3.87 -2.27 -4.31
N GLU A 19 -5.06 -2.41 -4.88
CA GLU A 19 -5.52 -1.57 -6.00
C GLU A 19 -5.63 -0.08 -5.61
N SER A 20 -6.14 0.21 -4.42
CA SER A 20 -6.24 1.59 -3.90
C SER A 20 -4.85 2.23 -3.71
N PHE A 21 -3.93 1.51 -3.07
CA PHE A 21 -2.54 1.97 -2.89
C PHE A 21 -1.84 2.22 -4.22
N ARG A 22 -1.99 1.32 -5.20
CA ARG A 22 -1.41 1.49 -6.54
C ARG A 22 -1.90 2.77 -7.22
N LYS A 23 -3.21 3.03 -7.20
CA LYS A 23 -3.79 4.26 -7.79
C LYS A 23 -3.30 5.52 -7.08
N MET A 24 -3.20 5.48 -5.75
CA MET A 24 -2.69 6.60 -4.96
C MET A 24 -1.22 6.91 -5.31
N LEU A 25 -0.37 5.89 -5.41
CA LEU A 25 1.03 6.04 -5.80
C LEU A 25 1.16 6.58 -7.23
N GLU A 26 0.36 6.10 -8.17
CA GLU A 26 0.35 6.63 -9.55
C GLU A 26 0.04 8.14 -9.59
N LEU A 27 -0.95 8.59 -8.80
CA LEU A 27 -1.29 10.00 -8.69
C LEU A 27 -0.16 10.81 -8.04
N LYS A 28 0.46 10.30 -6.96
CA LYS A 28 1.58 10.98 -6.31
C LYS A 28 2.79 11.13 -7.21
N LYS A 29 3.12 10.10 -8.02
CA LYS A 29 4.17 10.18 -9.04
C LYS A 29 3.90 11.31 -10.04
N LYS A 30 2.68 11.36 -10.58
CA LYS A 30 2.26 12.42 -11.53
C LYS A 30 2.33 13.83 -10.93
N LEU A 31 2.10 13.95 -9.62
CA LEU A 31 2.13 15.22 -8.89
C LEU A 31 3.50 15.57 -8.29
N GLY A 32 4.50 14.70 -8.41
CA GLY A 32 5.81 14.87 -7.75
C GLY A 32 5.73 14.90 -6.22
N GLN A 33 4.74 14.22 -5.63
CA GLN A 33 4.50 14.21 -4.19
C GLN A 33 5.18 13.03 -3.51
N SER A 34 5.70 13.26 -2.31
CA SER A 34 6.24 12.22 -1.43
C SER A 34 5.15 11.44 -0.68
N VAL A 35 5.57 10.32 -0.09
CA VAL A 35 4.83 9.47 0.82
C VAL A 35 5.51 9.53 2.19
N VAL A 36 4.72 9.68 3.25
CA VAL A 36 5.19 9.55 4.62
C VAL A 36 4.83 8.15 5.11
N THR A 37 5.81 7.41 5.61
CA THR A 37 5.68 6.06 6.18
C THR A 37 6.50 5.97 7.47
N THR A 38 6.62 4.79 8.05
CA THR A 38 7.48 4.54 9.21
C THR A 38 8.59 3.54 8.90
N ASP A 39 9.75 3.72 9.53
CA ASP A 39 10.82 2.71 9.56
C ASP A 39 10.47 1.53 10.49
N GLY A 40 11.38 0.55 10.60
CA GLY A 40 11.22 -0.60 11.49
C GLY A 40 11.16 -0.27 12.99
N ASN A 41 11.52 0.95 13.39
CA ASN A 41 11.43 1.44 14.77
C ASN A 41 10.20 2.34 14.99
N GLY A 42 9.37 2.54 13.97
CA GLY A 42 8.18 3.40 14.04
C GLY A 42 8.48 4.90 13.84
N ASN A 43 9.70 5.28 13.47
CA ASN A 43 10.02 6.68 13.17
C ASN A 43 9.46 7.08 11.80
N PRO A 44 8.93 8.29 11.64
CA PRO A 44 8.44 8.75 10.36
C PRO A 44 9.59 8.91 9.36
N VAL A 45 9.40 8.39 8.15
CA VAL A 45 10.32 8.53 7.02
C VAL A 45 9.54 9.05 5.82
N ILE A 46 10.16 9.98 5.09
CA ILE A 46 9.62 10.53 3.85
C ILE A 46 10.34 9.85 2.69
N ILE A 47 9.58 9.21 1.80
CA ILE A 47 10.09 8.55 0.59
C ILE A 47 9.37 9.07 -0.64
N THR A 48 9.98 8.90 -1.81
CA THR A 48 9.32 9.16 -3.10
C THR A 48 8.21 8.15 -3.37
N ALA A 49 7.28 8.50 -4.26
CA ALA A 49 6.21 7.57 -4.66
C ALA A 49 6.77 6.37 -5.44
N GLU A 50 7.89 6.54 -6.15
CA GLU A 50 8.64 5.48 -6.85
C GLU A 50 9.30 4.49 -5.87
N GLU A 51 9.91 5.00 -4.80
CA GLU A 51 10.47 4.15 -3.74
C GLU A 51 9.36 3.39 -3.02
N ALA A 52 8.24 4.06 -2.72
CA ALA A 52 7.07 3.43 -2.11
C ALA A 52 6.49 2.32 -3.00
N GLU A 53 6.45 2.49 -4.32
CA GLU A 53 5.93 1.46 -5.23
C GLU A 53 6.75 0.16 -5.18
N LYS A 54 8.08 0.24 -5.05
CA LYS A 54 8.94 -0.95 -4.92
C LYS A 54 8.60 -1.75 -3.67
N LEU A 55 8.35 -1.07 -2.55
CA LEU A 55 8.02 -1.69 -1.26
C LEU A 55 6.68 -2.44 -1.26
N VAL A 56 5.75 -2.08 -2.15
CA VAL A 56 4.40 -2.67 -2.23
C VAL A 56 4.29 -3.67 -3.40
N SER A 57 5.31 -3.74 -4.26
CA SER A 57 5.35 -4.60 -5.45
C SER A 57 6.02 -5.96 -5.20
N ASP A 58 6.81 -6.09 -4.13
CA ASP A 58 7.59 -7.30 -3.81
C ASP A 58 6.83 -8.35 -2.95
N GLU A 59 5.48 -8.31 -2.95
CA GLU A 59 4.56 -9.37 -2.47
C GLU A 59 3.65 -9.86 -3.59
#